data_AF-A0A9W2ZI76-F1
#
_entry.id   AF-A0A9W2ZI76-F1
#
_cell.length_a   1.000
_cell.length_b   1.000
_cell.length_c   1.000
_cell.angle_alpha   90.00
_cell.angle_beta   90.00
_cell.angle_gamma   90.00
#
_symmetry.space_group_name_H-M   'P 1'
#
loop_
_entity.id
_entity.type
_entity.pdbx_description
1 polymer ?
#
loop_
_entity_poly.entity_id
_entity_poly.type
_entity_poly.pdbx_seq_one_letter_code
_entity_poly.pdbx_strand_id
1 'polypeptide(L)'
;MAASRALEPSWRCYSHINRNSLSARHDGENNLCNASERYIMGSPDEEKKPGTEYNPWLFSPCSVSYFTSFLKKKLSSSRGYTCLVYAVEASADIPDVSDKLLGQVIKPDQQCLQFFGNDSFFCRASESKRSITEICQAMLCADVLRGLCIPQIALTGTSCGDGKVCINGQCVSDPYAPQLDENCAFGDRPSYSCSLFINDFMGNCYSTLGYRACCDTCNNVSRPVKGCEYGDRIIDCTKDHCLNSQVDCCGTCNYGTPFTPTYSTRRSTPKRLATTANPLVLFTSIKECEPGDLDLRPELCTNTSVCQTKSSLCCHYCSLHYNSATTSTTQLTSPNECVLGEPDLSPQLCTSRSICQTQPLMCCKYCSSRDNSASHLSLYTIWIYCFCIAFFLYIKTNVY
;
A
#
# COMPACT_ATOMS: atom_id res chain seq x y z
N MET A 1 0.74 -7.18 0.01
CA MET A 1 -0.22 -6.05 -0.17
C MET A 1 -0.11 -4.97 0.92
N ALA A 2 0.49 -5.20 2.09
CA ALA A 2 0.52 -4.19 3.18
C ALA A 2 1.21 -2.84 2.83
N ALA A 3 2.18 -2.84 1.92
CA ALA A 3 2.88 -1.62 1.48
C ALA A 3 2.03 -0.62 0.66
N SER A 4 0.75 -0.91 0.37
CA SER A 4 -0.07 -0.09 -0.54
C SER A 4 -0.66 1.19 0.05
N ARG A 5 -0.34 1.54 1.30
CA ARG A 5 -0.99 2.65 2.04
C ARG A 5 -0.10 3.86 2.31
N ALA A 6 1.15 3.88 1.84
CA ALA A 6 2.17 4.80 2.35
C ALA A 6 2.43 6.09 1.52
N LEU A 7 2.04 6.18 0.24
CA LEU A 7 2.26 7.37 -0.61
C LEU A 7 1.24 7.48 -1.78
N GLU A 8 0.03 8.02 -1.57
CA GLU A 8 -1.04 7.99 -2.61
C GLU A 8 -0.96 9.00 -3.79
N PRO A 9 -0.52 10.27 -3.65
CA PRO A 9 -0.37 11.12 -4.83
C PRO A 9 0.80 10.67 -5.72
N SER A 10 1.87 10.18 -5.09
CA SER A 10 2.94 9.46 -5.78
C SER A 10 2.48 8.09 -6.31
N TRP A 11 1.39 7.50 -5.79
CA TRP A 11 0.88 6.19 -6.26
C TRP A 11 0.30 6.26 -7.66
N ARG A 12 -0.30 7.38 -8.11
CA ARG A 12 -0.71 7.50 -9.52
C ARG A 12 0.49 7.36 -10.45
N CYS A 13 1.56 8.12 -10.21
CA CYS A 13 2.80 8.00 -10.97
C CYS A 13 3.47 6.63 -10.75
N TYR A 14 3.54 6.11 -9.53
CA TYR A 14 4.19 4.83 -9.22
C TYR A 14 3.44 3.61 -9.79
N SER A 15 2.10 3.64 -9.83
CA SER A 15 1.26 2.66 -10.54
C SER A 15 1.48 2.74 -12.04
N HIS A 16 1.48 3.96 -12.57
CA HIS A 16 1.67 4.23 -13.99
C HIS A 16 3.06 3.80 -14.47
N ILE A 17 4.09 3.98 -13.63
CA ILE A 17 5.47 3.53 -13.87
C ILE A 17 5.57 2.00 -13.72
N ASN A 18 5.05 1.41 -12.63
CA ASN A 18 5.03 -0.05 -12.45
C ASN A 18 4.11 -0.80 -13.41
N ARG A 19 3.22 -0.09 -14.12
CA ARG A 19 2.40 -0.67 -15.19
C ARG A 19 3.23 -1.11 -16.39
N ASN A 20 4.40 -0.51 -16.65
CA ASN A 20 5.37 -1.07 -17.59
C ASN A 20 5.97 -2.39 -17.05
N SER A 21 6.24 -2.47 -15.74
CA SER A 21 6.71 -3.69 -15.06
C SER A 21 5.66 -4.81 -15.05
N LEU A 22 4.36 -4.47 -15.09
CA LEU A 22 3.23 -5.41 -15.14
C LEU A 22 2.53 -5.51 -16.52
N SER A 23 3.13 -4.93 -17.56
CA SER A 23 2.72 -5.03 -18.97
C SER A 23 1.30 -4.53 -19.32
N ALA A 24 0.68 -3.62 -18.56
CA ALA A 24 -0.57 -2.99 -18.98
C ALA A 24 -0.36 -1.79 -19.94
N ARG A 25 -1.43 -1.34 -20.61
CA ARG A 25 -1.44 -0.27 -21.64
C ARG A 25 -2.52 0.77 -21.37
N HIS A 26 -2.42 1.94 -22.01
CA HIS A 26 -3.42 3.03 -21.98
C HIS A 26 -4.00 3.24 -20.57
N ASP A 27 -5.29 3.50 -20.37
CA ASP A 27 -6.47 3.25 -21.21
C ASP A 27 -6.58 4.11 -22.50
N GLY A 28 -7.39 3.70 -23.48
CA GLY A 28 -7.52 4.34 -24.80
C GLY A 28 -6.49 3.89 -25.85
N GLU A 29 -5.27 3.53 -25.43
CA GLU A 29 -4.22 3.03 -26.32
C GLU A 29 -4.45 1.58 -26.75
N ASN A 30 -4.99 1.39 -27.96
CA ASN A 30 -5.15 0.09 -28.61
C ASN A 30 -5.91 -0.95 -27.75
N ASN A 31 -6.92 -0.50 -27.00
CA ASN A 31 -7.75 -1.34 -26.14
C ASN A 31 -9.18 -0.78 -26.03
N LEU A 32 -10.09 -1.53 -25.41
CA LEU A 32 -11.52 -1.20 -25.35
C LEU A 32 -11.91 -0.23 -24.21
N CYS A 33 -10.98 0.10 -23.31
CA CYS A 33 -11.26 1.02 -22.20
C CYS A 33 -11.01 2.45 -22.63
N ASN A 34 -11.92 3.35 -22.28
CA ASN A 34 -11.87 4.74 -22.71
C ASN A 34 -11.05 5.58 -21.71
N ALA A 35 -10.13 6.41 -22.22
CA ALA A 35 -9.20 7.16 -21.38
C ALA A 35 -9.91 8.28 -20.56
N SER A 36 -10.97 8.86 -21.11
CA SER A 36 -11.88 9.81 -20.45
C SER A 36 -12.62 9.27 -19.20
N GLU A 37 -12.56 7.96 -18.93
CA GLU A 37 -13.19 7.35 -17.74
C GLU A 37 -12.34 7.43 -16.47
N ARG A 38 -11.22 8.17 -16.48
CA ARG A 38 -10.47 8.62 -15.29
C ARG A 38 -9.88 7.55 -14.37
N TYR A 39 -9.90 6.28 -14.76
CA TYR A 39 -9.18 5.20 -14.06
C TYR A 39 -7.70 5.57 -13.83
N ILE A 40 -7.00 4.87 -12.92
CA ILE A 40 -5.58 5.11 -12.61
C ILE A 40 -4.69 5.17 -13.86
N MET A 41 -5.10 4.46 -14.92
CA MET A 41 -4.37 4.33 -16.18
C MET A 41 -4.89 5.24 -17.31
N GLY A 42 -6.02 5.94 -17.14
CA GLY A 42 -6.57 6.84 -18.15
C GLY A 42 -5.65 8.02 -18.48
N SER A 43 -5.89 8.65 -19.64
CA SER A 43 -5.13 9.82 -20.08
C SER A 43 -5.42 11.03 -19.17
N PRO A 44 -4.41 11.84 -18.80
CA PRO A 44 -4.65 13.09 -18.08
C PRO A 44 -5.26 14.18 -18.98
N ASP A 45 -5.08 14.07 -20.29
CA ASP A 45 -5.36 15.13 -21.28
C ASP A 45 -6.78 15.06 -21.89
N GLU A 46 -7.52 13.97 -21.65
CA GLU A 46 -8.90 13.84 -22.13
C GLU A 46 -9.93 14.52 -21.22
N GLU A 47 -11.01 15.02 -21.83
CA GLU A 47 -12.13 15.59 -21.11
C GLU A 47 -12.79 14.54 -20.21
N LYS A 48 -12.98 14.92 -18.94
CA LYS A 48 -13.34 13.99 -17.86
C LYS A 48 -14.84 13.75 -17.84
N LYS A 49 -15.26 12.54 -18.20
CA LYS A 49 -16.67 12.15 -18.28
C LYS A 49 -17.38 12.29 -16.91
N PRO A 50 -18.54 12.97 -16.82
CA PRO A 50 -19.31 13.03 -15.57
C PRO A 50 -19.73 11.64 -15.07
N GLY A 51 -19.77 11.46 -13.75
CA GLY A 51 -20.10 10.18 -13.10
C GLY A 51 -18.89 9.24 -12.95
N THR A 52 -17.68 9.67 -13.32
CA THR A 52 -16.44 8.89 -13.20
C THR A 52 -15.50 9.44 -12.11
N GLU A 53 -16.03 10.25 -11.19
CA GLU A 53 -15.27 10.99 -10.18
C GLU A 53 -14.49 10.07 -9.23
N TYR A 54 -14.97 8.84 -9.01
CA TYR A 54 -14.36 7.82 -8.13
C TYR A 54 -13.46 6.80 -8.85
N ASN A 55 -13.43 6.81 -10.19
CA ASN A 55 -12.52 5.96 -10.95
C ASN A 55 -11.02 6.25 -10.70
N PRO A 56 -10.58 7.44 -10.25
CA PRO A 56 -9.18 7.69 -9.91
C PRO A 56 -8.52 6.77 -8.88
N TRP A 57 -9.30 6.03 -8.09
CA TRP A 57 -8.82 5.02 -7.12
C TRP A 57 -8.93 3.58 -7.64
N LEU A 58 -9.36 3.39 -8.90
CA LEU A 58 -9.64 2.08 -9.50
C LEU A 58 -8.78 1.84 -10.76
N PHE A 59 -8.46 0.57 -11.00
CA PHE A 59 -7.94 0.12 -12.29
C PHE A 59 -9.09 -0.20 -13.24
N SER A 60 -8.93 0.12 -14.52
CA SER A 60 -9.88 -0.25 -15.56
C SER A 60 -9.95 -1.77 -15.77
N PRO A 61 -11.03 -2.31 -16.35
CA PRO A 61 -11.11 -3.71 -16.75
C PRO A 61 -9.96 -4.15 -17.66
N CYS A 62 -9.48 -3.26 -18.54
CA CYS A 62 -8.34 -3.52 -19.43
C CYS A 62 -7.04 -3.65 -18.64
N SER A 63 -6.79 -2.73 -17.70
CA SER A 63 -5.63 -2.78 -16.79
C SER A 63 -5.60 -4.10 -16.01
N VAL A 64 -6.73 -4.49 -15.41
CA VAL A 64 -6.87 -5.76 -14.67
C VAL A 64 -6.66 -6.98 -15.58
N SER A 65 -7.17 -6.96 -16.81
CA SER A 65 -6.96 -8.01 -17.81
C SER A 65 -5.48 -8.17 -18.18
N TYR A 66 -4.77 -7.06 -18.41
CA TYR A 66 -3.33 -7.08 -18.68
C TYR A 66 -2.53 -7.62 -17.49
N PHE A 67 -2.78 -7.13 -16.27
CA PHE A 67 -2.11 -7.63 -15.06
C PHE A 67 -2.34 -9.14 -14.88
N THR A 68 -3.59 -9.60 -15.04
CA THR A 68 -3.95 -11.02 -14.95
C THR A 68 -3.21 -11.86 -15.99
N SER A 69 -3.14 -11.37 -17.23
CA SER A 69 -2.48 -12.07 -18.34
C SER A 69 -0.96 -12.13 -18.15
N PHE A 70 -0.35 -11.03 -17.68
CA PHE A 70 1.06 -10.97 -17.35
C PHE A 70 1.41 -11.92 -16.20
N LEU A 71 0.65 -11.89 -15.10
CA LEU A 71 0.85 -12.75 -13.94
C LEU A 71 0.73 -14.23 -14.33
N LYS A 72 -0.33 -14.63 -15.05
CA LYS A 72 -0.47 -16.00 -15.58
C LYS A 72 0.74 -16.44 -16.41
N LYS A 73 1.25 -15.58 -17.29
CA LYS A 73 2.44 -15.84 -18.13
C LYS A 73 3.76 -15.89 -17.34
N LYS A 74 3.88 -15.19 -16.22
CA LYS A 74 5.09 -15.22 -15.38
C LYS A 74 5.09 -16.39 -14.42
N LEU A 75 3.95 -16.68 -13.79
CA LEU A 75 3.78 -17.77 -12.82
C LEU A 75 3.90 -19.17 -13.46
N SER A 76 3.72 -19.31 -14.77
CA SER A 76 4.01 -20.56 -15.50
C SER A 76 5.51 -20.86 -15.66
N SER A 77 6.40 -19.96 -15.23
CA SER A 77 7.85 -20.17 -15.20
C SER A 77 8.34 -20.27 -13.75
N SER A 78 9.23 -21.23 -13.46
CA SER A 78 9.80 -21.41 -12.12
C SER A 78 10.38 -20.11 -11.55
N ARG A 79 11.20 -19.40 -12.35
CA ARG A 79 11.78 -18.09 -11.95
C ARG A 79 10.72 -17.03 -11.67
N GLY A 80 9.64 -16.98 -12.44
CA GLY A 80 8.55 -16.01 -12.22
C GLY A 80 7.71 -16.36 -11.00
N TYR A 81 7.48 -17.65 -10.73
CA TYR A 81 6.88 -18.13 -9.49
C TYR A 81 7.74 -17.73 -8.28
N THR A 82 9.04 -18.04 -8.30
CA THR A 82 9.96 -17.66 -7.22
C THR A 82 9.96 -16.15 -6.94
N CYS A 83 9.91 -15.32 -8.00
CA CYS A 83 10.00 -13.86 -7.88
C CYS A 83 8.70 -13.19 -7.36
N LEU A 84 7.54 -13.83 -7.53
CA LEU A 84 6.22 -13.19 -7.30
C LEU A 84 5.39 -13.87 -6.20
N VAL A 85 5.69 -15.12 -5.84
CA VAL A 85 4.90 -15.90 -4.86
C VAL A 85 5.54 -15.93 -3.48
N TYR A 86 6.88 -16.05 -3.38
CA TYR A 86 7.52 -16.07 -2.07
C TYR A 86 7.46 -14.68 -1.43
N ALA A 87 6.89 -14.62 -0.23
CA ALA A 87 6.93 -13.43 0.59
C ALA A 87 8.39 -13.18 1.03
N VAL A 88 8.86 -11.96 0.78
CA VAL A 88 10.11 -11.46 1.37
C VAL A 88 9.77 -10.89 2.74
N GLU A 89 10.53 -11.25 3.78
CA GLU A 89 10.39 -10.63 5.09
C GLU A 89 10.74 -9.15 4.97
N ALA A 90 9.90 -8.27 5.53
CA ALA A 90 10.20 -6.84 5.55
C ALA A 90 11.45 -6.60 6.43
N SER A 91 12.38 -5.77 5.97
CA SER A 91 13.51 -5.38 6.84
C SER A 91 12.98 -4.72 8.10
N ALA A 92 13.59 -5.04 9.25
CA ALA A 92 13.31 -4.39 10.52
C ALA A 92 13.55 -2.87 10.49
N ASP A 93 14.35 -2.37 9.54
CA ASP A 93 14.59 -0.95 9.32
C ASP A 93 13.41 -0.22 8.65
N ILE A 94 12.44 -0.95 8.09
CA ILE A 94 11.26 -0.37 7.43
C ILE A 94 10.15 -0.23 8.49
N PRO A 95 9.75 1.00 8.88
CA PRO A 95 8.71 1.19 9.87
C PRO A 95 7.35 0.75 9.33
N ASP A 96 6.60 0.00 10.14
CA ASP A 96 5.19 -0.22 9.86
C ASP A 96 4.40 1.09 10.04
N VAL A 97 3.60 1.40 9.02
CA VAL A 97 2.71 2.57 8.94
C VAL A 97 1.28 2.15 8.57
N SER A 98 0.97 0.85 8.59
CA SER A 98 -0.33 0.29 8.22
C SER A 98 -1.47 0.70 9.16
N ASP A 99 -1.12 1.13 10.38
CA ASP A 99 -2.00 1.70 11.41
C ASP A 99 -2.44 3.13 11.10
N LYS A 100 -1.60 3.90 10.40
CA LYS A 100 -1.79 5.33 10.12
C LYS A 100 -2.46 5.55 8.77
N LEU A 101 -3.49 6.40 8.76
CA LEU A 101 -3.99 6.99 7.52
C LEU A 101 -3.18 8.26 7.25
N LEU A 102 -2.51 8.34 6.10
CA LEU A 102 -1.53 9.40 5.82
C LEU A 102 -2.13 10.81 5.88
N GLY A 103 -3.38 11.00 5.44
CA GLY A 103 -4.05 12.29 5.49
C GLY A 103 -4.39 12.79 6.90
N GLN A 104 -4.20 11.95 7.93
CA GLN A 104 -4.20 12.37 9.34
C GLN A 104 -2.81 12.79 9.85
N VAL A 105 -1.74 12.39 9.16
CA VAL A 105 -0.35 12.75 9.48
C VAL A 105 0.10 13.98 8.67
N ILE A 106 -0.32 14.07 7.41
CA ILE A 106 0.04 15.10 6.46
C ILE A 106 -1.25 15.86 6.10
N LYS A 107 -1.42 17.05 6.69
CA LYS A 107 -2.62 17.89 6.49
C LYS A 107 -2.69 18.47 5.07
N PRO A 108 -3.85 18.93 4.56
CA PRO A 108 -4.01 19.43 3.19
C PRO A 108 -2.97 20.46 2.75
N ASP A 109 -2.64 21.46 3.58
CA ASP A 109 -1.60 22.43 3.26
C ASP A 109 -0.24 21.75 3.03
N GLN A 110 0.13 20.79 3.88
CA GLN A 110 1.37 20.02 3.75
C GLN A 110 1.38 19.11 2.52
N GLN A 111 0.21 18.59 2.10
CA GLN A 111 0.08 17.87 0.84
C GLN A 111 0.33 18.81 -0.33
N CYS A 112 -0.24 20.02 -0.32
CA CYS A 112 0.00 21.03 -1.36
C CYS A 112 1.45 21.49 -1.44
N LEU A 113 2.13 21.69 -0.30
CA LEU A 113 3.58 21.94 -0.23
C LEU A 113 4.40 20.84 -0.94
N GLN A 114 3.98 19.57 -0.82
CA GLN A 114 4.65 18.44 -1.49
C GLN A 114 4.40 18.39 -3.01
N PHE A 115 3.28 18.94 -3.51
CA PHE A 115 2.98 18.98 -4.94
C PHE A 115 3.64 20.14 -5.68
N PHE A 116 3.61 21.34 -5.10
CA PHE A 116 3.93 22.59 -5.79
C PHE A 116 5.03 23.42 -5.11
N GLY A 117 5.62 22.93 -4.02
CA GLY A 117 6.69 23.60 -3.29
C GLY A 117 6.20 24.56 -2.20
N ASN A 118 7.15 25.24 -1.56
CA ASN A 118 6.97 25.91 -0.27
C ASN A 118 5.91 27.03 -0.22
N ASP A 119 5.53 27.61 -1.36
CA ASP A 119 4.54 28.68 -1.44
C ASP A 119 3.09 28.14 -1.55
N SER A 120 2.92 26.84 -1.79
CA SER A 120 1.61 26.22 -2.02
C SER A 120 0.87 25.87 -0.73
N PHE A 121 -0.45 25.99 -0.76
CA PHE A 121 -1.35 25.70 0.36
C PHE A 121 -2.69 25.17 -0.18
N PHE A 122 -3.53 24.61 0.69
CA PHE A 122 -4.86 24.14 0.32
C PHE A 122 -5.82 25.32 0.16
N CYS A 123 -6.40 25.47 -1.04
CA CYS A 123 -7.37 26.52 -1.32
C CYS A 123 -8.66 26.30 -0.51
N ARG A 124 -8.98 27.24 0.37
CA ARG A 124 -10.12 27.15 1.30
C ARG A 124 -11.45 27.28 0.56
N ALA A 125 -12.56 26.97 1.22
CA ALA A 125 -13.91 26.93 0.62
C ALA A 125 -14.37 28.27 -0.02
N SER A 126 -13.83 29.42 0.43
CA SER A 126 -13.99 30.74 -0.21
C SER A 126 -13.44 30.79 -1.62
N GLU A 127 -12.29 30.16 -1.84
CA GLU A 127 -11.48 30.25 -3.06
C GLU A 127 -11.90 29.16 -4.06
N SER A 128 -12.15 27.95 -3.56
CA SER A 128 -12.57 26.81 -4.35
C SER A 128 -14.05 26.83 -4.76
N LYS A 129 -14.89 27.54 -3.99
CA LYS A 129 -16.38 27.46 -4.04
C LYS A 129 -16.92 26.04 -3.84
N ARG A 130 -16.11 25.14 -3.28
CA ARG A 130 -16.43 23.71 -3.07
C ARG A 130 -16.79 23.42 -1.62
N SER A 131 -17.57 22.36 -1.42
CA SER A 131 -17.82 21.83 -0.08
C SER A 131 -16.56 21.14 0.45
N ILE A 132 -16.34 21.18 1.77
CA ILE A 132 -15.27 20.44 2.43
C ILE A 132 -15.36 18.92 2.14
N THR A 133 -16.57 18.40 1.94
CA THR A 133 -16.80 16.98 1.59
C THR A 133 -16.23 16.58 0.23
N GLU A 134 -16.02 17.54 -0.68
CA GLU A 134 -15.49 17.31 -2.03
C GLU A 134 -13.96 17.22 -2.07
N ILE A 135 -13.27 17.52 -0.95
CA ILE A 135 -11.80 17.43 -0.85
C ILE A 135 -11.28 16.03 -1.20
N CYS A 136 -12.07 14.99 -0.91
CA CYS A 136 -11.73 13.62 -1.21
C CYS A 136 -11.70 13.33 -2.71
N GLN A 137 -12.54 14.00 -3.51
CA GLN A 137 -12.55 13.88 -4.97
C GLN A 137 -11.51 14.79 -5.62
N ALA A 138 -11.32 16.00 -5.10
CA ALA A 138 -10.36 16.97 -5.57
C ALA A 138 -9.99 17.98 -4.47
N MET A 139 -8.84 17.78 -3.85
CA MET A 139 -8.19 18.77 -2.98
C MET A 139 -7.54 19.82 -3.86
N LEU A 140 -7.98 21.08 -3.76
CA LEU A 140 -7.40 22.14 -4.60
C LEU A 140 -6.17 22.74 -3.92
N CYS A 141 -5.03 22.76 -4.62
CA CYS A 141 -3.79 23.36 -4.15
C CYS A 141 -3.47 24.64 -4.91
N ALA A 142 -2.98 25.66 -4.20
CA ALA A 142 -2.61 26.94 -4.80
C ALA A 142 -1.31 26.82 -5.62
N ASP A 143 -1.42 27.07 -6.92
CA ASP A 143 -0.29 27.42 -7.78
C ASP A 143 -0.14 28.95 -7.71
N VAL A 144 0.76 29.40 -6.84
CA VAL A 144 0.99 30.83 -6.58
C VAL A 144 1.55 31.55 -7.80
N LEU A 145 2.34 30.86 -8.65
CA LEU A 145 2.90 31.43 -9.87
C LEU A 145 1.81 31.74 -10.92
N ARG A 146 0.78 30.90 -10.99
CA ARG A 146 -0.35 31.08 -11.92
C ARG A 146 -1.54 31.80 -11.30
N GLY A 147 -1.58 31.97 -9.98
CA GLY A 147 -2.72 32.52 -9.26
C GLY A 147 -3.97 31.62 -9.31
N LEU A 148 -3.79 30.30 -9.43
CA LEU A 148 -4.87 29.33 -9.68
C LEU A 148 -4.88 28.20 -8.64
N CYS A 149 -6.05 27.60 -8.42
CA CYS A 149 -6.24 26.46 -7.55
C CYS A 149 -6.35 25.17 -8.38
N ILE A 150 -5.31 24.33 -8.37
CA ILE A 150 -5.19 23.13 -9.21
C ILE A 150 -5.67 21.89 -8.43
N PRO A 151 -6.57 21.05 -8.99
CA PRO A 151 -7.08 19.86 -8.31
C PRO A 151 -6.04 18.75 -8.20
N GLN A 152 -5.89 18.23 -6.99
CA GLN A 152 -5.07 17.08 -6.62
C GLN A 152 -5.89 16.03 -5.87
N ILE A 153 -5.35 14.82 -5.75
CA ILE A 153 -5.94 13.76 -4.92
C ILE A 153 -5.50 13.97 -3.47
N ALA A 154 -6.47 14.09 -2.56
CA ALA A 154 -6.21 14.04 -1.13
C ALA A 154 -5.72 12.65 -0.71
N LEU A 155 -4.73 12.60 0.19
CA LEU A 155 -4.30 11.36 0.83
C LEU A 155 -5.47 10.66 1.54
N THR A 156 -5.57 9.34 1.43
CA THR A 156 -6.44 8.51 2.27
C THR A 156 -6.21 8.85 3.75
N GLY A 157 -7.31 9.09 4.45
CA GLY A 157 -7.34 9.63 5.80
C GLY A 157 -7.55 11.13 5.91
N THR A 158 -7.47 11.92 4.84
CA THR A 158 -7.62 13.38 4.93
C THR A 158 -9.01 13.72 5.49
N SER A 159 -9.10 14.57 6.50
CA SER A 159 -10.40 14.97 7.07
C SER A 159 -11.26 15.70 6.04
N CYS A 160 -12.57 15.46 6.06
CA CYS A 160 -13.51 15.98 5.04
C CYS A 160 -14.87 16.43 5.62
N GLY A 161 -14.98 16.47 6.95
CA GLY A 161 -16.15 16.86 7.73
C GLY A 161 -15.99 16.41 9.18
N ASP A 162 -16.90 16.79 10.06
CA ASP A 162 -16.81 16.39 11.47
C ASP A 162 -16.92 14.86 11.62
N GLY A 163 -15.89 14.24 12.22
CA GLY A 163 -15.83 12.78 12.37
C GLY A 163 -15.70 12.00 11.05
N LYS A 164 -15.25 12.63 9.95
CA LYS A 164 -15.13 12.00 8.62
C LYS A 164 -13.75 12.16 7.98
N VAL A 165 -13.37 11.15 7.20
CA VAL A 165 -12.11 11.08 6.44
C VAL A 165 -12.32 10.57 5.01
N CYS A 166 -11.38 10.93 4.13
CA CYS A 166 -11.34 10.46 2.76
C CYS A 166 -10.84 9.01 2.67
N ILE A 167 -11.66 8.11 2.12
CA ILE A 167 -11.27 6.74 1.77
C ILE A 167 -11.73 6.49 0.32
N ASN A 168 -10.81 6.11 -0.58
CA ASN A 168 -11.11 5.84 -2.00
C ASN A 168 -11.93 6.96 -2.70
N GLY A 169 -11.63 8.21 -2.39
CA GLY A 169 -12.31 9.39 -2.93
C GLY A 169 -13.64 9.75 -2.27
N GLN A 170 -14.14 8.94 -1.33
CA GLN A 170 -15.39 9.18 -0.60
C GLN A 170 -15.12 9.78 0.79
N CYS A 171 -15.95 10.74 1.21
CA CYS A 171 -15.95 11.27 2.56
C CYS A 171 -16.80 10.39 3.48
N VAL A 172 -16.16 9.53 4.30
CA VAL A 172 -16.82 8.52 5.13
C VAL A 172 -16.56 8.75 6.62
N SER A 173 -17.51 8.38 7.47
CA SER A 173 -17.32 8.44 8.92
C SER A 173 -16.30 7.41 9.38
N ASP A 174 -15.33 7.81 10.22
CA ASP A 174 -14.38 6.91 10.88
C ASP A 174 -14.36 7.27 12.39
N PRO A 175 -14.45 6.29 13.32
CA PRO A 175 -14.50 6.56 14.76
C PRO A 175 -13.21 7.15 15.34
N TYR A 176 -12.11 7.13 14.58
CA TYR A 176 -10.82 7.73 14.88
C TYR A 176 -10.57 9.03 14.09
N ALA A 177 -11.56 9.51 13.32
CA ALA A 177 -11.47 10.80 12.66
C ALA A 177 -11.45 11.95 13.69
N PRO A 178 -10.68 13.01 13.45
CA PRO A 178 -10.68 14.19 14.30
C PRO A 178 -11.96 14.99 14.09
N GLN A 179 -12.32 15.77 15.11
CA GLN A 179 -13.39 16.75 14.95
C GLN A 179 -12.94 17.95 14.14
N LEU A 180 -13.80 18.40 13.23
CA LEU A 180 -13.53 19.48 12.27
C LEU A 180 -14.68 20.48 12.32
N ASP A 181 -14.38 21.74 12.60
CA ASP A 181 -15.32 22.82 12.33
C ASP A 181 -15.40 23.02 10.81
N GLU A 182 -16.55 22.71 10.23
CA GLU A 182 -16.76 22.83 8.77
C GLU A 182 -16.74 24.30 8.31
N ASN A 183 -16.97 25.27 9.20
CA ASN A 183 -16.84 26.70 8.91
C ASN A 183 -15.38 27.18 8.93
N CYS A 184 -14.51 26.46 9.63
CA CYS A 184 -13.09 26.76 9.80
C CYS A 184 -12.20 25.55 9.45
N ALA A 185 -12.52 24.88 8.34
CA ALA A 185 -11.81 23.68 7.93
C ALA A 185 -10.33 23.99 7.63
N PHE A 186 -9.45 23.43 8.48
CA PHE A 186 -7.99 23.59 8.46
C PHE A 186 -7.47 24.99 8.83
N GLY A 187 -8.30 25.87 9.40
CA GLY A 187 -7.82 27.13 9.95
C GLY A 187 -7.38 28.17 8.92
N ASP A 188 -6.61 29.14 9.41
CA ASP A 188 -6.12 30.31 8.66
C ASP A 188 -5.34 29.95 7.38
N ARG A 189 -5.42 30.83 6.38
CA ARG A 189 -4.66 30.72 5.13
C ARG A 189 -3.18 31.08 5.37
N PRO A 190 -2.21 30.16 5.13
CA PRO A 190 -0.79 30.39 5.47
C PRO A 190 -0.12 31.61 4.83
N SER A 191 -0.56 32.00 3.63
CA SER A 191 -0.01 33.15 2.87
C SER A 191 -0.67 34.49 3.21
N TYR A 192 -1.53 34.55 4.23
CA TYR A 192 -2.27 35.75 4.61
C TYR A 192 -1.96 36.13 6.06
N SER A 193 -1.61 37.40 6.31
CA SER A 193 -1.28 37.86 7.67
C SER A 193 -2.55 38.15 8.47
N CYS A 194 -3.24 37.08 8.87
CA CYS A 194 -4.50 37.15 9.60
C CYS A 194 -4.39 37.94 10.90
N SER A 195 -3.29 37.80 11.64
CA SER A 195 -3.06 38.57 12.86
C SER A 195 -3.00 40.07 12.61
N LEU A 196 -2.29 40.55 11.57
CA LEU A 196 -2.27 41.97 11.23
C LEU A 196 -3.65 42.44 10.74
N PHE A 197 -4.24 41.73 9.79
CA PHE A 197 -5.53 42.10 9.18
C PHE A 197 -6.70 42.17 10.19
N ILE A 198 -6.69 41.32 11.22
CA ILE A 198 -7.71 41.32 12.28
C ILE A 198 -7.36 42.29 13.42
N ASN A 199 -6.07 42.58 13.66
CA ASN A 199 -5.66 43.64 14.59
C ASN A 199 -5.95 45.05 14.04
N ASP A 200 -5.80 45.26 12.73
CA ASP A 200 -6.15 46.53 12.07
C ASP A 200 -7.65 46.84 12.23
N PHE A 201 -8.50 45.82 12.06
CA PHE A 201 -9.93 45.93 12.34
C PHE A 201 -10.59 44.57 12.61
N MET A 202 -11.03 44.31 13.85
CA MET A 202 -11.65 43.03 14.23
C MET A 202 -12.96 42.75 13.49
N GLY A 203 -13.72 43.79 13.11
CA GLY A 203 -14.94 43.66 12.32
C GLY A 203 -14.75 43.02 10.94
N ASN A 204 -13.50 42.90 10.45
CA ASN A 204 -13.17 42.08 9.28
C ASN A 204 -13.62 40.62 9.41
N CYS A 205 -13.75 40.09 10.62
CA CYS A 205 -14.30 38.76 10.91
C CYS A 205 -15.82 38.62 10.63
N TYR A 206 -16.55 39.73 10.42
CA TYR A 206 -17.93 39.67 9.90
C TYR A 206 -18.01 39.49 8.38
N SER A 207 -16.93 39.77 7.65
CA SER A 207 -16.86 39.53 6.21
C SER A 207 -16.70 38.04 5.93
N THR A 208 -17.54 37.48 5.06
CA THR A 208 -17.42 36.07 4.61
C THR A 208 -16.04 35.76 4.02
N LEU A 209 -15.36 36.74 3.41
CA LEU A 209 -14.01 36.56 2.89
C LEU A 209 -12.96 36.64 4.00
N GLY A 210 -13.08 37.64 4.90
CA GLY A 210 -12.17 37.80 6.04
C GLY A 210 -12.20 36.60 6.97
N TYR A 211 -13.40 36.18 7.39
CA TYR A 211 -13.58 34.99 8.21
C TYR A 211 -13.04 33.73 7.52
N ARG A 212 -13.40 33.45 6.26
CA ARG A 212 -12.94 32.21 5.59
C ARG A 212 -11.42 32.18 5.29
N ALA A 213 -10.75 33.33 5.25
CA ALA A 213 -9.29 33.39 5.16
C ALA A 213 -8.60 33.27 6.54
N CYS A 214 -9.27 33.72 7.61
CA CYS A 214 -8.69 33.94 8.93
C CYS A 214 -9.54 33.39 10.08
N CYS A 215 -10.17 32.23 9.89
CA CYS A 215 -11.19 31.73 10.79
C CYS A 215 -10.62 31.31 12.16
N ASP A 216 -9.38 30.79 12.24
CA ASP A 216 -8.75 30.46 13.52
C ASP A 216 -8.42 31.75 14.27
N THR A 217 -7.83 32.75 13.60
CA THR A 217 -7.59 34.07 14.20
C THR A 217 -8.90 34.72 14.66
N CYS A 218 -9.95 34.70 13.85
CA CYS A 218 -11.27 35.22 14.20
C CYS A 218 -11.88 34.50 15.40
N ASN A 219 -11.89 33.17 15.40
CA ASN A 219 -12.39 32.36 16.51
C ASN A 219 -11.63 32.67 17.82
N ASN A 220 -10.32 32.92 17.75
CA ASN A 220 -9.49 33.27 18.91
C ASN A 220 -9.77 34.67 19.48
N VAL A 221 -10.20 35.65 18.67
CA VAL A 221 -10.60 36.99 19.16
C VAL A 221 -12.10 37.10 19.46
N SER A 222 -12.87 36.04 19.21
CA SER A 222 -14.32 36.04 19.38
C SER A 222 -14.76 36.24 20.84
N ARG A 223 -15.83 37.00 21.02
CA ARG A 223 -16.46 37.33 22.31
C ARG A 223 -17.83 36.64 22.41
N PRO A 224 -18.26 36.25 23.62
CA PRO A 224 -19.53 35.55 23.84
C PRO A 224 -20.74 36.49 23.83
N VAL A 225 -20.87 37.34 22.80
CA VAL A 225 -21.97 38.31 22.63
C VAL A 225 -22.58 38.11 21.25
N LYS A 226 -23.84 37.66 21.19
CA LYS A 226 -24.48 37.27 19.94
C LYS A 226 -24.75 38.50 19.06
N GLY A 227 -24.26 38.47 17.83
CA GLY A 227 -24.26 39.60 16.90
C GLY A 227 -23.15 40.63 17.14
N CYS A 228 -22.36 40.49 18.21
CA CYS A 228 -21.23 41.36 18.55
C CYS A 228 -19.95 40.56 18.91
N GLU A 229 -19.81 39.37 18.31
CA GLU A 229 -18.71 38.44 18.49
C GLU A 229 -17.32 39.07 18.27
N TYR A 230 -17.19 40.05 17.37
CA TYR A 230 -15.90 40.67 17.02
C TYR A 230 -15.85 42.17 17.36
N GLY A 231 -16.80 42.66 18.17
CA GLY A 231 -16.95 44.09 18.45
C GLY A 231 -17.60 44.84 17.28
N ASP A 232 -17.15 46.07 17.03
CA ASP A 232 -17.75 46.95 16.02
C ASP A 232 -17.59 46.39 14.59
N ARG A 233 -18.66 46.54 13.79
CA ARG A 233 -18.78 46.09 12.39
C ARG A 233 -18.29 47.11 11.38
N ILE A 234 -18.23 48.38 11.79
CA ILE A 234 -17.68 49.51 11.03
C ILE A 234 -16.57 50.20 11.83
N ILE A 235 -15.71 50.93 11.11
CA ILE A 235 -14.69 51.79 11.72
C ILE A 235 -15.32 53.08 12.28
N ASP A 236 -14.55 53.82 13.09
CA ASP A 236 -14.91 55.15 13.63
C ASP A 236 -16.22 55.20 14.43
N CYS A 237 -16.54 54.11 15.13
CA CYS A 237 -17.66 54.07 16.07
C CYS A 237 -17.49 55.04 17.25
N THR A 238 -18.53 55.83 17.52
CA THR A 238 -18.60 56.77 18.65
C THR A 238 -19.88 56.52 19.44
N LYS A 239 -20.01 57.16 20.63
CA LYS A 239 -21.20 57.01 21.47
C LYS A 239 -22.48 57.53 20.82
N ASP A 240 -22.39 58.49 19.90
CA ASP A 240 -23.56 59.06 19.22
C ASP A 240 -24.19 58.05 18.25
N HIS A 241 -23.40 57.12 17.72
CA HIS A 241 -23.90 56.02 16.87
C HIS A 241 -24.79 55.03 17.64
N CYS A 242 -24.80 55.04 18.97
CA CYS A 242 -25.64 54.14 19.77
C CYS A 242 -27.15 54.42 19.67
N LEU A 243 -27.56 55.57 19.13
CA LEU A 243 -28.97 55.89 18.91
C LEU A 243 -29.54 55.26 17.63
N ASN A 244 -28.73 55.19 16.56
CA ASN A 244 -29.21 54.83 15.20
C ASN A 244 -28.48 53.63 14.57
N SER A 245 -27.29 53.27 15.08
CA SER A 245 -26.37 52.27 14.51
C SER A 245 -25.80 51.33 15.57
N GLN A 246 -26.53 51.10 16.67
CA GLN A 246 -26.10 50.23 17.79
C GLN A 246 -25.73 48.79 17.39
N VAL A 247 -26.23 48.29 16.26
CA VAL A 247 -25.90 46.96 15.73
C VAL A 247 -24.51 46.95 15.08
N ASP A 248 -24.15 48.03 14.39
CA ASP A 248 -22.86 48.18 13.71
C ASP A 248 -21.76 48.71 14.64
N CYS A 249 -22.13 49.53 15.62
CA CYS A 249 -21.25 50.00 16.70
C CYS A 249 -21.47 49.24 18.01
N CYS A 250 -21.71 47.93 17.93
CA CYS A 250 -22.13 47.15 19.09
C CYS A 250 -21.07 46.98 20.17
N GLY A 251 -19.77 47.01 19.82
CA GLY A 251 -18.66 46.97 20.76
C GLY A 251 -18.55 48.28 21.53
N THR A 252 -18.59 49.41 20.81
CA THR A 252 -18.62 50.76 21.39
C THR A 252 -19.85 50.99 22.27
N CYS A 253 -21.01 50.52 21.84
CA CYS A 253 -22.28 50.68 22.55
C CYS A 253 -22.55 49.62 23.63
N ASN A 254 -21.70 48.59 23.74
CA ASN A 254 -21.94 47.38 24.54
C ASN A 254 -23.31 46.72 24.25
N TYR A 255 -23.72 46.76 22.98
CA TYR A 255 -24.98 46.22 22.49
C TYR A 255 -24.84 44.73 22.13
N GLY A 256 -25.89 43.96 22.43
CA GLY A 256 -25.98 42.53 22.11
C GLY A 256 -26.40 41.70 23.31
N THR A 257 -26.64 40.41 23.09
CA THR A 257 -26.99 39.47 24.16
C THR A 257 -25.80 38.58 24.52
N PRO A 258 -25.29 38.63 25.76
CA PRO A 258 -24.33 37.65 26.24
C PRO A 258 -24.92 36.24 26.13
N PHE A 259 -24.13 35.30 25.62
CA PHE A 259 -24.48 33.88 25.61
C PHE A 259 -23.37 33.10 26.30
N THR A 260 -23.71 31.99 26.97
CA THR A 260 -22.67 31.02 27.36
C THR A 260 -22.29 30.26 26.11
N PRO A 261 -21.02 30.26 25.66
CA PRO A 261 -20.62 29.40 24.55
C PRO A 261 -20.90 27.96 24.93
N THR A 262 -21.74 27.29 24.13
CA THR A 262 -21.83 25.83 24.18
C THR A 262 -20.53 25.31 23.60
N TYR A 263 -19.48 25.27 24.42
CA TYR A 263 -18.24 24.57 24.08
C TYR A 263 -18.63 23.12 23.80
N SER A 264 -18.77 22.79 22.51
CA SER A 264 -18.86 21.40 22.07
C SER A 264 -17.65 20.71 22.68
N THR A 265 -17.89 19.80 23.63
CA THR A 265 -16.83 19.15 24.39
C THR A 265 -16.03 18.32 23.41
N ARG A 266 -14.91 18.90 22.95
CA ARG A 266 -14.18 18.41 21.79
C ARG A 266 -13.82 16.97 22.05
N ARG A 267 -14.50 16.04 21.37
CA ARG A 267 -14.47 14.62 21.71
C ARG A 267 -13.02 14.19 21.54
N SER A 268 -12.42 13.67 22.60
CA SER A 268 -11.05 13.17 22.53
C SER A 268 -11.01 12.09 21.46
N THR A 269 -10.37 12.40 20.33
CA THR A 269 -10.23 11.47 19.22
C THR A 269 -9.49 10.24 19.77
N PRO A 270 -10.09 9.04 19.73
CA PRO A 270 -9.40 7.86 20.25
C PRO A 270 -8.11 7.69 19.46
N LYS A 271 -6.99 7.45 20.15
CA LYS A 271 -5.77 7.09 19.44
C LYS A 271 -6.01 5.73 18.81
N ARG A 272 -5.91 5.63 17.47
CA ARG A 272 -5.98 4.34 16.78
C ARG A 272 -4.84 3.48 17.32
N LEU A 273 -5.19 2.40 18.01
CA LEU A 273 -4.21 1.42 18.48
C LEU A 273 -3.67 0.69 17.26
N ALA A 274 -2.35 0.54 17.18
CA ALA A 274 -1.74 -0.33 16.19
C ALA A 274 -2.19 -1.76 16.51
N THR A 275 -3.12 -2.29 15.71
CA THR A 275 -3.44 -3.72 15.74
C THR A 275 -2.16 -4.46 15.35
N THR A 276 -1.57 -5.23 16.26
CA THR A 276 -0.37 -6.04 16.02
C THR A 276 -0.68 -7.25 15.14
N ALA A 277 -1.33 -7.00 14.01
CA ALA A 277 -1.47 -7.93 12.91
C ALA A 277 -0.10 -8.02 12.22
N ASN A 278 0.78 -8.86 12.75
CA ASN A 278 1.91 -9.38 11.98
C ASN A 278 1.40 -9.73 10.57
N PRO A 279 1.96 -9.18 9.48
CA PRO A 279 1.51 -9.46 8.13
C PRO A 279 1.97 -10.86 7.64
N LEU A 280 1.99 -11.84 8.55
CA LEU A 280 1.64 -13.20 8.20
C LEU A 280 0.21 -13.13 7.66
N VAL A 281 0.10 -13.11 6.34
CA VAL A 281 -1.13 -13.49 5.63
C VAL A 281 -1.35 -14.97 5.96
N LEU A 282 -1.92 -15.21 7.14
CA LEU A 282 -2.55 -16.47 7.45
C LEU A 282 -3.70 -16.57 6.47
N PHE A 283 -3.56 -17.45 5.47
CA PHE A 283 -4.67 -17.79 4.59
C PHE A 283 -5.74 -18.43 5.49
N THR A 284 -6.69 -17.62 5.95
CA THR A 284 -7.82 -18.03 6.80
C THR A 284 -8.88 -18.74 5.96
N SER A 285 -8.45 -19.84 5.37
CA SER A 285 -9.18 -21.07 5.28
C SER A 285 -8.10 -22.13 5.14
N ILE A 286 -7.83 -22.88 6.23
CA ILE A 286 -7.12 -24.16 6.10
C ILE A 286 -8.12 -25.06 5.39
N LYS A 287 -8.14 -24.98 4.06
CA LYS A 287 -8.78 -26.00 3.25
C LYS A 287 -7.97 -27.27 3.52
N GLU A 288 -8.62 -28.30 4.06
CA GLU A 288 -7.99 -29.59 4.19
C GLU A 288 -7.54 -30.04 2.80
N CYS A 289 -6.30 -30.52 2.70
CA CYS A 289 -5.70 -30.94 1.43
C CYS A 289 -6.58 -31.99 0.75
N GLU A 290 -7.11 -31.69 -0.43
CA GLU A 290 -7.80 -32.70 -1.23
C GLU A 290 -6.78 -33.60 -1.96
N PRO A 291 -7.07 -34.91 -2.15
CA PRO A 291 -6.19 -35.79 -2.90
C PRO A 291 -5.93 -35.27 -4.33
N GLY A 292 -4.70 -34.80 -4.58
CA GLY A 292 -4.29 -34.17 -5.83
C GLY A 292 -3.81 -32.71 -5.69
N ASP A 293 -4.02 -32.07 -4.53
CA ASP A 293 -3.48 -30.73 -4.24
C ASP A 293 -1.95 -30.74 -4.19
N LEU A 294 -1.32 -29.79 -4.90
CA LEU A 294 0.14 -29.67 -5.02
C LEU A 294 0.81 -29.18 -3.72
N ASP A 295 2.05 -29.62 -3.50
CA ASP A 295 2.89 -29.12 -2.40
C ASP A 295 3.24 -27.63 -2.59
N LEU A 296 2.87 -26.78 -1.62
CA LEU A 296 3.17 -25.34 -1.64
C LEU A 296 4.63 -25.02 -1.26
N ARG A 297 5.30 -25.94 -0.55
CA ARG A 297 6.70 -25.83 -0.11
C ARG A 297 7.45 -27.17 -0.32
N PRO A 298 7.60 -27.67 -1.56
CA PRO A 298 8.18 -29.00 -1.84
C PRO A 298 9.54 -29.23 -1.14
N GLU A 299 10.33 -28.17 -0.97
CA GLU A 299 11.64 -28.21 -0.31
C GLU A 299 11.59 -28.46 1.20
N LEU A 300 10.43 -28.25 1.85
CA LEU A 300 10.18 -28.65 3.24
C LEU A 300 9.63 -30.07 3.36
N CYS A 301 9.10 -30.64 2.26
CA CYS A 301 8.41 -31.92 2.25
C CYS A 301 9.39 -33.11 2.20
N THR A 302 10.41 -33.10 3.06
CA THR A 302 11.49 -34.10 3.10
C THR A 302 11.44 -34.99 4.35
N ASN A 303 10.53 -34.72 5.29
CA ASN A 303 10.38 -35.47 6.53
C ASN A 303 8.89 -35.59 6.91
N THR A 304 8.44 -36.80 7.25
CA THR A 304 7.05 -37.12 7.61
C THR A 304 6.50 -36.30 8.78
N SER A 305 7.35 -35.75 9.67
CA SER A 305 6.93 -34.84 10.76
C SER A 305 6.30 -33.54 10.27
N VAL A 306 6.59 -33.10 9.04
CA VAL A 306 5.92 -31.96 8.40
C VAL A 306 4.44 -32.25 8.18
N CYS A 307 4.04 -33.51 7.97
CA CYS A 307 2.64 -33.89 7.81
C CYS A 307 1.82 -33.78 9.11
N GLN A 308 2.47 -33.84 10.27
CA GLN A 308 1.81 -33.66 11.56
C GLN A 308 1.69 -32.20 11.99
N THR A 309 2.59 -31.33 11.49
CA THR A 309 2.73 -29.95 11.98
C THR A 309 2.39 -28.87 10.95
N LYS A 310 2.49 -29.17 9.65
CA LYS A 310 2.37 -28.24 8.53
C LYS A 310 1.84 -28.93 7.25
N SER A 311 0.88 -29.85 7.39
CA SER A 311 0.32 -30.64 6.27
C SER A 311 -0.13 -29.80 5.08
N SER A 312 -0.74 -28.64 5.32
CA SER A 312 -1.20 -27.69 4.29
C SER A 312 -0.09 -27.10 3.41
N LEU A 313 1.19 -27.23 3.78
CA LEU A 313 2.33 -26.84 2.93
C LEU A 313 2.83 -27.98 2.04
N CYS A 314 2.42 -29.22 2.32
CA CYS A 314 2.94 -30.46 1.74
C CYS A 314 1.79 -31.45 1.42
N CYS A 315 0.71 -30.96 0.82
CA CYS A 315 -0.51 -31.73 0.57
C CYS A 315 -0.28 -33.04 -0.20
N HIS A 316 0.49 -33.00 -1.29
CA HIS A 316 0.75 -34.16 -2.14
C HIS A 316 1.70 -35.15 -1.44
N TYR A 317 2.80 -34.65 -0.86
CA TYR A 317 3.73 -35.47 -0.08
C TYR A 317 3.05 -36.20 1.09
N CYS A 318 2.19 -35.49 1.83
CA CYS A 318 1.50 -36.06 2.98
C CYS A 318 0.37 -37.02 2.57
N SER A 319 -0.32 -36.76 1.45
CA SER A 319 -1.30 -37.69 0.87
C SER A 319 -0.68 -39.06 0.58
N LEU A 320 0.51 -39.09 -0.02
CA LEU A 320 1.24 -40.33 -0.32
C LEU A 320 1.67 -41.08 0.95
N HIS A 321 2.12 -40.36 1.98
CA HIS A 321 2.53 -40.95 3.26
C HIS A 321 1.35 -41.52 4.07
N TYR A 322 0.22 -40.81 4.18
CA TYR A 322 -0.92 -41.30 4.96
C TYR A 322 -1.61 -42.52 4.31
N ASN A 323 -1.72 -42.56 2.97
CA ASN A 323 -2.29 -43.71 2.27
C ASN A 323 -1.44 -44.99 2.40
N SER A 324 -0.16 -44.87 2.77
CA SER A 324 0.72 -46.03 3.02
C SER A 324 0.61 -46.59 4.44
N ALA A 325 0.04 -45.83 5.40
CA ALA A 325 0.05 -46.17 6.83
C ALA A 325 -1.16 -47.00 7.30
N THR A 326 -2.21 -47.14 6.48
CA THR A 326 -3.46 -47.83 6.86
C THR A 326 -3.38 -49.36 6.73
N THR A 327 -2.19 -49.93 6.50
CA THR A 327 -2.01 -51.39 6.42
C THR A 327 -0.80 -51.82 7.26
N SER A 328 -1.08 -52.68 8.25
CA SER A 328 -0.11 -53.35 9.14
C SER A 328 0.61 -52.47 10.18
N THR A 329 0.01 -52.42 11.38
CA THR A 329 0.75 -52.19 12.62
C THR A 329 1.68 -53.38 12.89
N THR A 330 2.95 -53.26 12.51
CA THR A 330 4.00 -54.18 12.97
C THR A 330 5.23 -53.35 13.34
N GLN A 331 5.76 -53.56 14.55
CA GLN A 331 7.01 -52.92 14.95
C GLN A 331 8.14 -53.43 14.06
N LEU A 332 8.73 -52.54 13.25
CA LEU A 332 9.92 -52.82 12.48
C LEU A 332 11.05 -51.91 12.95
N THR A 333 12.02 -52.50 13.65
CA THR A 333 13.34 -51.91 13.83
C THR A 333 13.99 -51.77 12.47
N SER A 334 14.29 -50.53 12.04
CA SER A 334 14.96 -50.28 10.77
C SER A 334 16.33 -50.97 10.72
N PRO A 335 16.62 -51.79 9.70
CA PRO A 335 18.00 -52.11 9.34
C PRO A 335 18.69 -50.83 8.85
N ASN A 336 19.99 -50.69 9.09
CA ASN A 336 20.77 -49.53 8.63
C ASN A 336 21.43 -49.74 7.26
N GLU A 337 21.31 -50.94 6.66
CA GLU A 337 22.01 -51.33 5.43
C GLU A 337 21.10 -52.14 4.51
N CYS A 338 21.24 -51.93 3.20
CA CYS A 338 20.55 -52.73 2.17
C CYS A 338 21.06 -54.17 2.16
N VAL A 339 20.16 -55.16 2.23
CA VAL A 339 20.55 -56.57 2.05
C VAL A 339 20.55 -56.94 0.57
N LEU A 340 21.61 -57.64 0.14
CA LEU A 340 21.78 -58.03 -1.27
C LEU A 340 20.63 -58.93 -1.74
N GLY A 341 19.73 -58.37 -2.56
CA GLY A 341 18.56 -59.07 -3.10
C GLY A 341 17.22 -58.41 -2.76
N GLU A 342 17.17 -57.44 -1.87
CA GLU A 342 15.94 -56.68 -1.56
C GLU A 342 15.47 -55.87 -2.79
N PRO A 343 14.14 -55.78 -3.03
CA PRO A 343 13.58 -54.99 -4.13
C PRO A 343 13.71 -53.48 -3.86
N ASP A 344 13.77 -52.68 -4.93
CA ASP A 344 13.74 -51.22 -4.80
C ASP A 344 12.37 -50.76 -4.28
N LEU A 345 12.34 -49.97 -3.20
CA LEU A 345 11.11 -49.41 -2.62
C LEU A 345 10.45 -48.37 -3.53
N SER A 346 11.23 -47.69 -4.40
CA SER A 346 10.67 -46.79 -5.41
C SER A 346 11.42 -46.88 -6.75
N PRO A 347 11.17 -47.93 -7.57
CA PRO A 347 11.94 -48.20 -8.79
C PRO A 347 11.98 -47.02 -9.77
N GLN A 348 10.91 -46.21 -9.83
CA GLN A 348 10.81 -45.02 -10.68
C GLN A 348 11.77 -43.88 -10.31
N LEU A 349 12.26 -43.82 -9.06
CA LEU A 349 13.26 -42.84 -8.62
C LEU A 349 14.70 -43.31 -8.89
N CYS A 350 14.89 -44.62 -9.12
CA CYS A 350 16.18 -45.27 -9.30
C CYS A 350 16.74 -45.10 -10.74
N THR A 351 16.72 -43.86 -11.25
CA THR A 351 17.16 -43.53 -12.62
C THR A 351 18.54 -42.89 -12.67
N SER A 352 18.99 -42.26 -11.56
CA SER A 352 20.28 -41.55 -11.46
C SER A 352 21.22 -42.21 -10.46
N ARG A 353 22.53 -42.17 -10.74
CA ARG A 353 23.58 -42.65 -9.81
C ARG A 353 23.64 -41.86 -8.51
N SER A 354 23.22 -40.60 -8.51
CA SER A 354 23.17 -39.74 -7.32
C SER A 354 22.25 -40.28 -6.23
N ILE A 355 21.20 -41.04 -6.60
CA ILE A 355 20.25 -41.63 -5.65
C ILE A 355 20.94 -42.57 -4.66
N CYS A 356 22.00 -43.26 -5.08
CA CYS A 356 22.76 -44.19 -4.25
C CYS A 356 23.65 -43.50 -3.21
N GLN A 357 23.93 -42.20 -3.38
CA GLN A 357 24.71 -41.41 -2.42
C GLN A 357 23.82 -40.71 -1.40
N THR A 358 22.59 -40.36 -1.77
CA THR A 358 21.67 -39.59 -0.92
C THR A 358 20.59 -40.44 -0.25
N GLN A 359 20.11 -41.50 -0.91
CA GLN A 359 18.97 -42.33 -0.48
C GLN A 359 19.14 -43.81 -0.90
N PRO A 360 20.25 -44.49 -0.56
CA PRO A 360 20.53 -45.86 -1.00
C PRO A 360 19.41 -46.85 -0.66
N LEU A 361 18.78 -46.71 0.51
CA LEU A 361 17.70 -47.58 0.98
C LEU A 361 16.44 -47.56 0.09
N MET A 362 16.20 -46.50 -0.69
CA MET A 362 15.06 -46.42 -1.61
C MET A 362 15.29 -47.24 -2.90
N CYS A 363 16.54 -47.58 -3.18
CA CYS A 363 17.03 -48.12 -4.45
C CYS A 363 18.08 -49.24 -4.24
N CYS A 364 17.87 -50.09 -3.23
CA CYS A 364 18.84 -51.11 -2.81
C CYS A 364 19.31 -52.03 -3.94
N LYS A 365 18.40 -52.49 -4.82
CA LYS A 365 18.73 -53.36 -5.94
C LYS A 365 19.48 -52.60 -7.03
N TYR A 366 19.01 -51.41 -7.39
CA TYR A 366 19.66 -50.54 -8.38
C TYR A 366 21.10 -50.21 -7.96
N CYS A 367 21.32 -49.79 -6.70
CA CYS A 367 22.62 -49.41 -6.19
C CYS A 367 23.57 -50.62 -6.07
N SER A 368 23.10 -51.73 -5.47
CA SER A 368 23.90 -52.97 -5.35
C SER A 368 24.30 -53.56 -6.69
N SER A 369 23.48 -53.39 -7.73
CA SER A 369 23.81 -53.84 -9.10
C SER A 369 24.94 -53.04 -9.74
N ARG A 370 25.13 -51.78 -9.34
CA ARG A 370 26.08 -50.86 -9.98
C ARG A 370 27.47 -50.89 -9.37
N ASP A 371 27.60 -51.08 -8.06
CA ASP A 371 28.94 -51.10 -7.44
C ASP A 371 29.74 -52.35 -7.83
N ASN A 372 29.07 -53.46 -8.16
CA ASN A 372 29.69 -54.65 -8.77
C ASN A 372 30.22 -54.43 -10.21
N SER A 373 29.99 -53.27 -10.83
CA SER A 373 30.52 -52.91 -12.16
C SER A 373 31.75 -51.98 -12.11
N ALA A 374 32.22 -51.60 -10.93
CA ALA A 374 33.29 -50.63 -10.73
C ALA A 374 34.71 -51.24 -10.72
N SER A 375 34.98 -52.22 -11.60
CA SER A 375 36.28 -52.91 -11.70
C SER A 375 36.85 -52.99 -13.13
N HIS A 376 36.51 -52.01 -13.99
CA HIS A 376 37.20 -51.80 -15.27
C HIS A 376 37.35 -50.30 -15.61
N LEU A 377 38.32 -49.63 -14.96
CA LEU A 377 38.82 -48.35 -15.48
C LEU A 377 39.61 -48.62 -16.77
N SER A 378 39.11 -48.11 -17.89
CA SER A 378 39.78 -48.23 -19.18
C SER A 378 41.10 -47.46 -19.17
N LEU A 379 42.22 -48.16 -19.40
CA LEU A 379 43.56 -47.60 -19.57
C LEU A 379 43.64 -46.53 -20.68
N TYR A 380 42.66 -46.53 -21.59
CA TYR A 380 42.56 -45.58 -22.71
C TYR A 380 42.41 -44.13 -22.26
N THR A 381 41.73 -43.86 -21.13
CA THR A 381 41.49 -42.49 -20.65
C THR A 381 42.74 -41.85 -20.03
N ILE A 382 43.64 -42.67 -19.46
CA ILE A 382 44.91 -42.22 -18.89
C ILE A 382 45.90 -41.85 -20.02
N TRP A 383 45.90 -42.63 -21.10
CA TRP A 383 46.78 -42.38 -22.26
C TRP A 383 46.51 -41.03 -22.93
N ILE A 384 45.24 -40.65 -23.10
CA ILE A 384 44.85 -39.37 -23.72
C ILE A 384 45.30 -38.18 -22.85
N TYR A 385 45.15 -38.26 -21.53
CA TYR A 385 45.58 -37.19 -20.63
C TYR A 385 47.11 -37.00 -20.62
N CYS A 386 47.89 -38.08 -20.65
CA CYS A 386 49.35 -37.99 -20.74
C CYS A 386 49.82 -37.36 -22.08
N PHE A 387 49.18 -37.70 -23.20
CA PHE A 387 49.55 -37.13 -24.50
C PHE A 387 49.25 -35.63 -24.61
N CYS A 388 48.11 -35.17 -24.08
CA CYS A 388 47.75 -33.75 -24.07
C CYS A 388 48.73 -32.90 -23.24
N ILE A 389 49.19 -33.40 -22.09
CA ILE A 389 50.15 -32.66 -21.24
C ILE A 389 51.53 -32.58 -21.91
N ALA A 390 51.99 -33.66 -22.54
CA ALA A 390 53.26 -33.65 -23.30
C ALA A 390 53.24 -32.66 -24.47
N PHE A 391 52.13 -32.59 -25.22
CA PHE A 391 51.99 -31.68 -26.36
C PHE A 391 51.99 -30.20 -25.94
N PHE A 392 51.31 -29.86 -24.83
CA PHE A 392 51.32 -28.50 -24.29
C PHE A 392 52.68 -28.05 -23.75
N LEU A 393 53.49 -28.97 -23.20
CA LEU A 393 54.85 -28.68 -22.75
C LEU A 393 55.83 -28.49 -23.93
N TYR A 394 55.66 -29.25 -25.02
CA TYR A 394 56.51 -29.15 -26.22
C TYR A 394 56.32 -27.83 -27.00
N ILE A 395 55.10 -27.30 -27.05
CA ILE A 395 54.83 -25.99 -27.67
C ILE A 395 55.45 -24.84 -26.86
N LYS A 396 55.53 -24.99 -25.53
CA LYS A 396 56.00 -23.91 -24.63
C LYS A 396 57.53 -23.76 -24.59
N THR A 397 58.29 -24.69 -25.18
CA THR A 397 59.77 -24.68 -25.21
C THR A 397 60.38 -24.31 -26.56
N ASN A 398 59.58 -24.10 -27.62
CA ASN A 398 60.05 -23.71 -28.95
C ASN A 398 59.71 -22.24 -29.31
N VAL A 399 59.44 -21.39 -28.31
CA VAL A 399 59.23 -19.94 -28.47
C VAL A 399 60.08 -19.19 -27.44
N TYR A 400 61.41 -19.31 -27.57
CA TYR A 400 62.44 -18.39 -27.10
C TYR A 400 63.73 -18.61 -27.89
#